data_AF-A0A264Y3E6-F1
#
_entry.id   AF-A0A264Y3E6-F1
#
_cell.length_a   1.000
_cell.length_b   1.000
_cell.length_c   1.000
_cell.angle_alpha   90.00
_cell.angle_beta   90.00
_cell.angle_gamma   90.00
#
_symmetry.space_group_name_H-M   'P 1'
#
loop_
_entity.id
_entity.type
_entity.pdbx_description
1 polymer ?
#
loop_
_entity_poly.entity_id
_entity_poly.type
_entity_poly.pdbx_seq_one_letter_code
_entity_poly.pdbx_strand_id
1 'polypeptide(L)'
;MLKINYNPSLYVFTCNIPSEIEISTDAASVYVTIACGPDTIFETTLYPYNNIAMLYDARSIIEGHMLDKQRVFANFVITADTKTEETTTPERHFIYSRLSLATNAMGFVQLCFLTTRSMFTIPRNSFQTLSAFYLPNVTLQGYTECLALFDGESTPRMVRIEDAKVDTKNTTLIRDI
;
A
#
# COMPACT_ATOMS: atom_id res chain seq x y z
N MET A 1 -12.87 -18.57 -20.09
CA MET A 1 -11.62 -17.91 -19.63
C MET A 1 -11.96 -16.99 -18.48
N LEU A 2 -11.47 -17.34 -17.30
CA LEU A 2 -11.64 -16.59 -16.06
C LEU A 2 -10.73 -15.35 -16.03
N LYS A 3 -11.31 -14.19 -15.74
CA LYS A 3 -10.57 -12.92 -15.66
C LYS A 3 -11.22 -11.96 -14.68
N ILE A 4 -10.44 -11.45 -13.72
CA ILE A 4 -10.84 -10.31 -12.88
C ILE A 4 -10.54 -9.02 -13.66
N ASN A 5 -11.56 -8.23 -13.99
CA ASN A 5 -11.43 -6.95 -14.70
C ASN A 5 -11.13 -5.79 -13.74
N TYR A 6 -10.13 -6.00 -12.89
CA TYR A 6 -9.63 -4.99 -11.97
C TYR A 6 -8.10 -5.08 -11.91
N ASN A 7 -7.43 -4.02 -12.33
CA ASN A 7 -5.97 -3.92 -12.33
C ASN A 7 -5.53 -2.71 -11.50
N PRO A 8 -5.44 -2.84 -10.17
CA PRO A 8 -5.02 -1.77 -9.30
C PRO A 8 -3.56 -1.34 -9.56
N SER A 9 -3.30 -0.04 -9.46
CA SER A 9 -1.95 0.54 -9.41
C SER A 9 -1.16 0.00 -8.21
N LEU A 10 0.19 0.09 -8.25
CA LEU A 10 1.06 -0.36 -7.14
C LEU A 10 0.60 0.15 -5.77
N TYR A 11 0.20 1.43 -5.72
CA TYR A 11 -0.41 2.07 -4.57
C TYR A 11 -1.83 2.53 -4.91
N VAL A 12 -2.77 2.27 -4.02
CA VAL A 12 -4.19 2.55 -4.18
C VAL A 12 -4.74 3.18 -2.92
N PHE A 13 -5.49 4.26 -3.05
CA PHE A 13 -6.33 4.72 -1.95
C PHE A 13 -7.59 3.87 -1.85
N THR A 14 -8.03 3.52 -0.64
CA THR A 14 -9.26 2.73 -0.48
C THR A 14 -10.48 3.43 -1.09
N CYS A 15 -10.54 4.77 -1.11
CA CYS A 15 -11.58 5.51 -1.83
C CYS A 15 -11.60 5.32 -3.34
N ASN A 16 -10.51 4.84 -3.94
CA ASN A 16 -10.39 4.60 -5.38
C ASN A 16 -10.70 3.15 -5.76
N ILE A 17 -11.05 2.30 -4.79
CA ILE A 17 -11.58 0.97 -5.07
C ILE A 17 -12.93 1.16 -5.78
N PRO A 18 -13.15 0.56 -6.95
CA PRO A 18 -14.42 0.68 -7.65
C PRO A 18 -15.53 0.03 -6.81
N SER A 19 -16.75 0.56 -6.93
CA SER A 19 -17.93 0.00 -6.25
C SER A 19 -18.26 -1.42 -6.73
N GLU A 20 -17.83 -1.75 -7.95
CA GLU A 20 -18.13 -2.99 -8.65
C GLU A 20 -16.84 -3.50 -9.30
N ILE A 21 -16.52 -4.78 -9.06
CA ILE A 21 -15.42 -5.47 -9.73
C ILE A 21 -16.03 -6.58 -10.57
N GLU A 22 -15.89 -6.44 -11.89
CA GLU A 22 -16.40 -7.43 -12.84
C GLU A 22 -15.43 -8.62 -12.95
N ILE A 23 -15.98 -9.82 -12.96
CA ILE A 23 -15.24 -11.07 -13.16
C ILE A 23 -15.86 -11.75 -14.38
N SER A 24 -15.13 -11.78 -15.49
CA SER A 24 -15.54 -12.49 -16.70
C SER A 24 -15.27 -13.98 -16.55
N THR A 25 -16.28 -14.82 -16.78
CA THR A 25 -16.15 -16.27 -16.72
C THR A 25 -17.30 -16.95 -17.46
N ASP A 26 -17.03 -18.13 -18.02
CA ASP A 26 -17.98 -19.06 -18.63
C ASP A 26 -18.43 -20.17 -17.67
N ALA A 27 -17.88 -20.19 -16.44
CA ALA A 27 -18.27 -21.14 -15.42
C ALA A 27 -19.66 -20.82 -14.83
N ALA A 28 -20.35 -21.84 -14.31
CA ALA A 28 -21.66 -21.67 -13.66
C ALA A 28 -21.59 -20.90 -12.32
N SER A 29 -20.42 -20.90 -11.68
CA SER A 29 -20.16 -20.21 -10.42
C SER A 29 -18.68 -19.90 -10.30
N VAL A 30 -18.34 -18.83 -9.58
CA VAL A 30 -16.97 -18.45 -9.25
C VAL A 30 -16.87 -18.22 -7.74
N TYR A 31 -15.89 -18.86 -7.11
CA TYR A 31 -15.54 -18.61 -5.72
C TYR A 31 -14.59 -17.42 -5.66
N VAL A 32 -14.89 -16.42 -4.85
CA VAL A 32 -14.13 -15.19 -4.76
C VAL A 32 -13.65 -14.99 -3.33
N THR A 33 -12.37 -14.68 -3.17
CA THR A 33 -11.78 -14.36 -1.87
C THR A 33 -11.05 -13.02 -1.94
N ILE A 34 -11.05 -12.31 -0.80
CA ILE A 34 -10.21 -11.16 -0.56
C ILE A 34 -9.27 -11.52 0.59
N ALA A 35 -7.96 -11.46 0.34
CA ALA A 35 -6.94 -11.78 1.31
C ALA A 35 -6.10 -10.55 1.67
N CYS A 36 -5.68 -10.47 2.93
CA CYS A 36 -4.72 -9.51 3.46
C CYS A 36 -3.49 -10.25 3.99
N GLY A 37 -2.46 -10.41 3.15
CA GLY A 37 -1.32 -11.28 3.47
C GLY A 37 -1.77 -12.74 3.60
N PRO A 38 -1.53 -13.42 4.75
CA PRO A 38 -1.96 -14.81 4.95
C PRO A 38 -3.45 -14.95 5.31
N ASP A 39 -4.12 -13.86 5.67
CA ASP A 39 -5.47 -13.90 6.23
C ASP A 39 -6.53 -13.69 5.13
N THR A 40 -7.44 -14.64 4.96
CA THR A 40 -8.65 -14.42 4.16
C THR A 40 -9.63 -13.59 4.97
N ILE A 41 -9.96 -12.39 4.48
CA ILE A 41 -10.85 -11.45 5.19
C ILE A 41 -12.29 -11.51 4.69
N PHE A 42 -12.50 -12.08 3.51
CA PHE A 42 -13.82 -12.26 2.90
C PHE A 42 -13.78 -13.38 1.88
N GLU A 43 -14.87 -14.14 1.81
CA GLU A 43 -15.08 -15.19 0.83
C GLU A 43 -16.56 -15.29 0.46
N THR A 44 -16.84 -15.58 -0.82
CA THR A 44 -18.21 -15.76 -1.31
C THR A 44 -18.22 -16.53 -2.62
N THR A 45 -19.36 -17.12 -2.96
CA THR A 45 -19.61 -17.71 -4.27
C THR A 45 -20.54 -16.81 -5.07
N LEU A 46 -20.09 -16.37 -6.24
CA LEU A 46 -20.87 -15.56 -7.17
C LEU A 46 -21.36 -16.40 -8.33
N TYR A 47 -22.54 -16.05 -8.84
CA TYR A 47 -23.17 -16.71 -9.98
C TYR A 47 -23.19 -15.74 -11.16
N PRO A 48 -22.44 -16.02 -12.23
CA PRO A 48 -22.37 -15.14 -13.39
C PRO A 48 -23.72 -15.02 -14.10
N TYR A 49 -24.06 -13.80 -14.53
CA TYR A 49 -25.14 -13.52 -15.46
C TYR A 49 -24.53 -12.92 -16.74
N ASN A 50 -24.89 -13.46 -17.91
CA ASN A 50 -24.27 -13.11 -19.19
C ASN A 50 -22.73 -13.18 -19.16
N ASN A 51 -22.18 -14.25 -18.57
CA ASN A 51 -20.73 -14.49 -18.41
C ASN A 51 -19.99 -13.44 -17.54
N ILE A 52 -20.71 -12.69 -16.71
CA ILE A 52 -20.14 -11.72 -15.78
C ILE A 52 -20.65 -11.98 -14.36
N ALA A 53 -19.72 -12.20 -13.43
CA ALA A 53 -19.98 -12.15 -12.00
C ALA A 53 -19.56 -10.79 -11.46
N MET A 54 -20.35 -10.21 -10.54
CA MET A 54 -20.10 -8.89 -9.97
C MET A 54 -19.77 -9.01 -8.49
N LEU A 55 -18.58 -8.55 -8.09
CA LEU A 55 -18.23 -8.35 -6.69
C LEU A 55 -18.55 -6.91 -6.31
N TYR A 56 -19.56 -6.74 -5.45
CA TYR A 56 -19.98 -5.45 -4.94
C TYR A 56 -19.28 -5.10 -3.63
N ASP A 57 -19.01 -3.80 -3.46
CA ASP A 57 -18.61 -3.19 -2.20
C ASP A 57 -17.34 -3.80 -1.55
N ALA A 58 -16.37 -4.18 -2.39
CA ALA A 58 -15.04 -4.61 -1.93
C ALA A 58 -14.36 -3.54 -1.05
N ARG A 59 -14.68 -2.26 -1.28
CA ARG A 59 -14.20 -1.13 -0.49
C ARG A 59 -14.58 -1.26 0.99
N SER A 60 -15.85 -1.48 1.32
CA SER A 60 -16.29 -1.52 2.71
C SER A 60 -15.71 -2.71 3.46
N ILE A 61 -15.52 -3.84 2.77
CA ILE A 61 -14.85 -5.03 3.31
C ILE A 61 -13.39 -4.69 3.69
N ILE A 62 -12.65 -4.09 2.75
CA ILE A 62 -11.25 -3.71 2.94
C ILE A 62 -11.11 -2.62 4.02
N GLU A 63 -11.89 -1.53 3.91
CA GLU A 63 -11.86 -0.43 4.89
C GLU A 63 -12.31 -0.90 6.28
N GLY A 64 -13.29 -1.80 6.36
CA GLY A 64 -13.75 -2.39 7.63
C GLY A 64 -12.65 -3.22 8.31
N HIS A 65 -11.96 -4.06 7.55
CA HIS A 65 -10.81 -4.82 8.07
C HIS A 65 -9.67 -3.90 8.53
N MET A 66 -9.33 -2.88 7.72
CA MET A 66 -8.30 -1.91 8.09
C MET A 66 -8.67 -1.14 9.36
N LEU A 67 -9.93 -0.75 9.51
CA LEU A 67 -10.42 -0.04 10.70
C LEU A 67 -10.39 -0.93 11.95
N ASP A 68 -10.85 -2.18 11.86
CA ASP A 68 -10.80 -3.16 12.97
C ASP A 68 -9.36 -3.38 13.48
N LYS A 69 -8.41 -3.49 12.55
CA LYS A 69 -7.00 -3.70 12.85
C LYS A 69 -6.20 -2.42 13.08
N GLN A 70 -6.85 -1.25 13.05
CA GLN A 70 -6.20 0.07 13.15
C GLN A 70 -5.05 0.26 12.14
N ARG A 71 -5.17 -0.31 10.94
CA ARG A 71 -4.16 -0.23 9.88
C ARG A 71 -4.44 0.93 8.95
N VAL A 72 -3.43 1.76 8.73
CA VAL A 72 -3.46 2.83 7.70
C VAL A 72 -2.97 2.30 6.35
N PHE A 73 -2.29 1.15 6.36
CA PHE A 73 -1.63 0.54 5.22
C PHE A 73 -1.74 -0.99 5.29
N ALA A 74 -2.11 -1.63 4.18
CA ALA A 74 -2.15 -3.09 4.07
C ALA A 74 -2.08 -3.54 2.61
N ASN A 75 -1.70 -4.80 2.40
CA ASN A 75 -1.68 -5.41 1.08
C ASN A 75 -2.93 -6.25 0.90
N PHE A 76 -3.62 -6.08 -0.23
CA PHE A 76 -4.78 -6.91 -0.55
C PHE A 76 -4.65 -7.57 -1.91
N VAL A 77 -5.23 -8.75 -1.99
CA VAL A 77 -5.32 -9.57 -3.20
C VAL A 77 -6.75 -10.08 -3.31
N ILE A 78 -7.29 -10.05 -4.53
CA ILE A 78 -8.57 -10.67 -4.88
C ILE A 78 -8.27 -11.89 -5.73
N THR A 79 -8.75 -13.05 -5.29
CA THR A 79 -8.65 -14.30 -6.03
C THR A 79 -10.04 -14.72 -6.48
N ALA A 80 -10.15 -15.15 -7.74
CA ALA A 80 -11.33 -15.76 -8.31
C ALA A 80 -10.95 -17.18 -8.73
N ASP A 81 -11.73 -18.15 -8.28
CA ASP A 81 -11.48 -19.56 -8.47
C ASP A 81 -12.74 -20.26 -9.04
N THR A 82 -12.51 -21.19 -9.94
CA THR A 82 -13.53 -22.03 -10.55
C THR A 82 -13.04 -23.48 -10.50
N LYS A 83 -13.87 -24.45 -10.90
CA LYS A 83 -13.44 -25.86 -10.89
C LYS A 83 -12.22 -26.15 -11.78
N THR A 84 -11.88 -25.26 -12.70
CA THR A 84 -10.88 -25.51 -13.76
C THR A 84 -9.78 -24.46 -13.84
N GLU A 85 -10.05 -23.23 -13.41
CA GLU A 85 -9.14 -22.09 -13.54
C GLU A 85 -9.16 -21.24 -12.26
N GLU A 86 -8.00 -20.74 -11.88
CA GLU A 86 -7.81 -19.75 -10.81
C GLU A 86 -7.14 -18.50 -11.41
N THR A 87 -7.59 -17.31 -10.99
CA THR A 87 -6.93 -16.06 -11.34
C THR A 87 -6.90 -15.11 -10.16
N THR A 88 -5.83 -14.34 -10.06
CA THR A 88 -5.53 -13.54 -8.86
C THR A 88 -5.03 -12.17 -9.28
N THR A 89 -5.56 -11.11 -8.67
CA THR A 89 -5.03 -9.76 -8.89
C THR A 89 -3.60 -9.66 -8.36
N PRO A 90 -2.73 -8.84 -8.96
CA PRO A 90 -1.41 -8.63 -8.38
C PRO A 90 -1.52 -8.07 -6.96
N GLU A 91 -0.59 -8.44 -6.07
CA GLU A 91 -0.52 -7.85 -4.73
C GLU A 91 -0.22 -6.35 -4.84
N ARG A 92 -1.07 -5.53 -4.22
CA ARG A 92 -1.01 -4.07 -4.24
C ARG A 92 -1.12 -3.48 -2.84
N HIS A 93 -0.57 -2.29 -2.70
CA HIS A 93 -0.53 -1.55 -1.44
C HIS A 93 -1.74 -0.61 -1.33
N PHE A 94 -2.60 -0.86 -0.36
CA PHE A 94 -3.78 -0.04 -0.09
C PHE A 94 -3.51 0.90 1.09
N ILE A 95 -3.79 2.17 0.85
CA ILE A 95 -3.68 3.25 1.82
C ILE A 95 -5.10 3.64 2.21
N TYR A 96 -5.40 3.53 3.50
CA TYR A 96 -6.70 3.91 4.02
C TYR A 96 -6.94 5.40 3.77
N SER A 97 -7.94 5.72 2.95
CA SER A 97 -8.39 7.08 2.74
C SER A 97 -9.87 7.07 2.39
N ARG A 98 -10.66 7.82 3.16
CA ARG A 98 -12.08 8.07 2.85
C ARG A 98 -12.26 9.28 1.92
N LEU A 99 -11.22 10.10 1.78
CA LEU A 99 -11.23 11.33 0.99
C LEU A 99 -10.54 11.08 -0.36
N SER A 100 -11.19 11.51 -1.43
CA SER A 100 -10.55 11.57 -2.74
C SER A 100 -9.57 12.75 -2.74
N LEU A 101 -8.29 12.46 -2.97
CA LEU A 101 -7.23 13.46 -3.02
C LEU A 101 -6.90 13.81 -4.47
N ALA A 102 -6.50 15.06 -4.70
CA ALA A 102 -6.09 15.52 -6.03
C ALA A 102 -4.76 14.90 -6.53
N THR A 103 -4.01 14.25 -5.62
CA THR A 103 -2.79 13.51 -5.94
C THR A 103 -3.09 12.02 -5.97
N ASN A 104 -2.35 11.25 -6.78
CA ASN A 104 -2.47 9.80 -6.76
C ASN A 104 -1.81 9.21 -5.50
N ALA A 105 -2.12 7.95 -5.18
CA ALA A 105 -1.64 7.31 -3.96
C ALA A 105 -0.10 7.28 -3.86
N MET A 106 0.60 7.10 -4.99
CA MET A 106 2.06 7.17 -5.03
C MET A 106 2.59 8.57 -4.69
N GLY A 107 2.00 9.61 -5.28
CA GLY A 107 2.37 11.00 -5.02
C GLY A 107 2.10 11.39 -3.57
N PHE A 108 1.01 10.90 -2.97
CA PHE A 108 0.76 11.06 -1.54
C PHE A 108 1.82 10.37 -0.68
N VAL A 109 2.22 9.14 -1.01
CA VAL A 109 3.31 8.46 -0.29
C VAL A 109 4.60 9.29 -0.36
N GLN A 110 4.93 9.82 -1.53
CA GLN A 110 6.13 10.66 -1.71
C GLN A 110 6.07 12.00 -0.95
N LEU A 111 4.89 12.62 -0.86
CA LEU A 111 4.70 13.92 -0.21
C LEU A 111 4.56 13.84 1.30
N CYS A 112 3.86 12.82 1.81
CA CYS A 112 3.43 12.75 3.21
C CYS A 112 4.24 11.76 4.05
N PHE A 113 5.06 10.91 3.44
CA PHE A 113 6.02 10.06 4.15
C PHE A 113 7.44 10.54 3.86
N LEU A 114 8.32 10.36 4.84
CA LEU A 114 9.76 10.56 4.65
C LEU A 114 10.28 9.49 3.69
N THR A 115 10.17 9.78 2.40
CA THR A 115 11.04 9.18 1.40
C THR A 115 12.36 9.94 1.42
N THR A 116 13.46 9.35 0.93
CA THR A 116 14.80 9.96 0.88
C THR A 116 14.89 11.28 0.08
N ARG A 117 13.76 11.85 -0.34
CA ARG A 117 13.64 13.04 -1.20
C ARG A 117 12.79 14.16 -0.60
N SER A 118 12.19 13.99 0.57
CA SER A 118 11.21 14.95 1.11
C SER A 118 11.74 15.59 2.40
N MET A 119 12.23 16.84 2.34
CA MET A 119 12.56 17.61 3.55
C MET A 119 11.28 18.18 4.17
N PHE A 120 11.12 18.04 5.50
CA PHE A 120 10.07 18.70 6.29
C PHE A 120 10.72 19.60 7.34
N THR A 121 10.24 20.83 7.48
CA THR A 121 10.65 21.73 8.55
C THR A 121 9.80 21.47 9.79
N ILE A 122 10.41 20.88 10.82
CA ILE A 122 9.75 20.58 12.10
C ILE A 122 10.14 21.67 13.11
N PRO A 123 9.18 22.37 13.74
CA PRO A 123 9.46 23.28 14.85
C PRO A 123 10.19 22.58 16.01
N ARG A 124 11.14 23.26 16.65
CA ARG A 124 12.05 22.71 17.67
C ARG A 124 11.37 21.96 18.83
N ASN A 125 10.12 22.33 19.14
CA ASN A 125 9.35 21.79 20.26
C ASN A 125 8.18 20.90 19.82
N SER A 126 8.13 20.50 18.55
CA SER A 126 7.10 19.61 18.05
C SER A 126 7.62 18.18 17.93
N PHE A 127 6.77 17.22 18.26
CA PHE A 127 7.03 15.80 18.09
C PHE A 127 6.22 15.29 16.90
N GLN A 128 6.88 14.60 15.98
CA GLN A 128 6.23 13.91 14.87
C GLN A 128 6.68 12.45 14.89
N THR A 129 5.73 11.53 14.98
CA THR A 129 6.02 10.11 14.79
C THR A 129 6.29 9.88 13.31
N LEU A 130 7.53 9.52 12.98
CA LEU A 130 7.95 9.23 11.62
C LEU A 130 7.76 7.73 11.37
N SER A 131 6.77 7.38 10.56
CA SER A 131 6.63 6.02 10.06
C SER A 131 7.53 5.84 8.84
N ALA A 132 8.62 5.11 8.99
CA ALA A 132 9.48 4.74 7.87
C ALA A 132 8.78 3.66 7.04
N PHE A 133 8.60 3.93 5.74
CA PHE A 133 8.12 2.95 4.78
C PHE A 133 9.26 2.57 3.83
N TYR A 134 9.59 1.29 3.77
CA TYR A 134 10.64 0.77 2.91
C TYR A 134 10.01 0.22 1.63
N LEU A 135 10.42 0.73 0.46
CA LEU A 135 10.02 0.16 -0.82
C LEU A 135 10.58 -1.26 -0.96
N PRO A 136 9.78 -2.28 -1.35
CA PRO A 136 10.26 -3.65 -1.48
C PRO A 136 11.31 -3.76 -2.60
N ASN A 137 12.35 -4.58 -2.36
CA ASN A 137 13.45 -4.86 -3.30
C ASN A 137 14.33 -3.66 -3.68
N VAL A 138 14.32 -2.59 -2.88
CA VAL A 138 15.15 -1.40 -3.08
C VAL A 138 16.24 -1.34 -2.01
N THR A 139 17.49 -1.13 -2.42
CA THR A 139 18.54 -0.72 -1.48
C THR A 139 18.37 0.77 -1.22
N LEU A 140 18.07 1.11 0.02
CA LEU A 140 17.92 2.49 0.45
C LEU A 140 19.22 2.95 1.09
N GLN A 141 19.84 3.97 0.50
CA GLN A 141 20.93 4.72 1.11
C GLN A 141 20.38 6.10 1.47
N GLY A 142 20.11 6.28 2.76
CA GLY A 142 19.75 7.58 3.32
C GLY A 142 21.00 8.43 3.55
N TYR A 143 20.82 9.73 3.56
CA TYR A 143 21.80 10.64 4.12
C TYR A 143 21.06 11.78 4.80
N THR A 144 21.62 12.26 5.91
CA THR A 144 21.16 13.44 6.61
C THR A 144 22.07 14.61 6.25
N GLU A 145 21.51 15.64 5.63
CA GLU A 145 22.19 16.93 5.47
C GLU A 145 21.90 17.82 6.67
N CYS A 146 22.95 18.26 7.37
CA CYS A 146 22.84 19.18 8.50
C CYS A 146 23.78 20.36 8.34
N LEU A 147 23.39 21.51 8.90
CA LEU A 147 24.29 22.65 9.05
C LEU A 147 25.03 22.49 10.37
N ALA A 148 26.34 22.26 10.30
CA ALA A 148 27.20 22.12 11.46
C ALA A 148 28.11 23.36 11.59
N LEU A 149 28.11 23.97 12.76
CA LEU A 149 29.08 24.99 13.14
C LEU A 149 30.15 24.32 14.01
N PHE A 150 31.34 24.17 13.47
CA PHE A 150 32.45 23.57 14.19
C PHE A 150 33.16 24.61 15.06
N ASP A 151 33.73 24.17 16.19
CA ASP A 151 34.47 25.06 17.08
C ASP A 151 35.59 25.78 16.31
N GLY A 152 35.59 27.11 16.39
CA GLY A 152 36.55 27.98 15.68
C GLY A 152 36.11 28.44 14.29
N GLU A 153 34.98 27.98 13.76
CA GLU A 153 34.41 28.47 12.50
C GLU A 153 33.35 29.57 12.77
N SER A 154 33.29 30.59 11.91
CA SER A 154 32.33 31.71 12.02
C SER A 154 31.06 31.52 11.21
N THR A 155 31.03 30.54 10.31
CA THR A 155 29.86 30.22 9.47
C THR A 155 29.61 28.73 9.46
N PRO A 156 28.36 28.29 9.65
CA PRO A 156 28.02 26.87 9.57
C PRO A 156 28.22 26.37 8.15
N ARG A 157 28.66 25.12 8.03
CA ARG A 157 28.78 24.43 6.73
C ARG A 157 27.79 23.28 6.63
N MET A 158 27.36 23.01 5.41
CA MET A 158 26.54 21.83 5.12
C MET A 158 27.40 20.57 5.22
N VAL A 159 26.99 19.65 6.07
CA VAL A 159 27.62 18.35 6.29
C VAL A 159 26.62 17.28 5.90
N ARG A 160 27.08 16.32 5.10
CA ARG A 160 26.31 15.12 4.79
C ARG A 160 26.77 13.98 5.69
N ILE A 161 25.85 13.44 6.46
CA ILE A 161 26.02 12.24 7.28
C ILE A 161 25.34 11.10 6.53
N GLU A 162 26.11 10.13 6.05
CA GLU A 162 25.56 8.96 5.36
C GLU A 162 24.88 8.04 6.40
N ASP A 163 23.63 7.65 6.14
CA ASP A 163 22.95 6.66 6.97
C ASP A 163 23.42 5.25 6.60
N ALA A 164 23.22 4.30 7.52
CA ALA A 164 23.49 2.90 7.23
C ALA A 164 22.61 2.42 6.05
N LYS A 165 23.22 1.69 5.11
CA LYS A 165 22.48 1.10 3.99
C LYS A 165 21.45 0.11 4.50
N VAL A 166 20.21 0.25 4.07
CA VAL A 166 19.14 -0.71 4.34
C VAL A 166 18.88 -1.53 3.08
N ASP A 167 19.16 -2.84 3.15
CA ASP A 167 18.82 -3.78 2.09
C ASP A 167 17.47 -4.45 2.39
N THR A 168 16.43 -3.98 1.70
CA THR A 168 15.06 -4.47 1.83
C THR A 168 14.83 -5.84 1.20
N LYS A 169 15.82 -6.42 0.52
CA LYS A 169 15.74 -7.80 -0.01
C LYS A 169 15.83 -8.86 1.08
N ASN A 170 16.54 -8.56 2.18
CA ASN A 170 16.84 -9.50 3.26
C ASN A 170 16.28 -9.08 4.62
N THR A 171 15.66 -7.90 4.72
CA THR A 171 15.01 -7.48 5.97
C THR A 171 13.67 -8.17 6.06
N THR A 172 13.60 -9.21 6.91
CA THR A 172 12.33 -9.67 7.46
C THR A 172 11.69 -8.45 8.14
N LEU A 173 10.63 -7.91 7.55
CA LEU A 173 9.87 -6.80 8.13
C LEU A 173 9.61 -7.14 9.60
N ILE A 174 10.09 -6.25 10.46
CA ILE A 174 9.92 -6.31 11.90
C ILE A 174 8.43 -6.54 12.18
N ARG A 175 8.13 -7.71 12.75
CA ARG A 175 6.88 -7.97 13.44
C ARG A 175 6.78 -6.98 14.61
N ASP A 176 5.59 -6.45 14.82
CA ASP A 176 5.14 -5.72 16.00
C ASP A 176 5.64 -4.27 16.14
N ILE A 177 4.79 -3.33 15.72
CA ILE A 177 4.41 -2.13 16.49
C ILE A 177 2.91 -1.92 16.31
#